data_AF-A0A2E9MWG0-F1
#
_entry.id   AF-A0A2E9MWG0-F1
#
_cell.length_a   1.000
_cell.length_b   1.000
_cell.length_c   1.000
_cell.angle_alpha   90.00
_cell.angle_beta   90.00
_cell.angle_gamma   90.00
#
_symmetry.space_group_name_H-M   'P 1'
#
loop_
_entity.id
_entity.type
_entity.pdbx_description
1 polymer ?
#
loop_
_entity_poly.entity_id
_entity_poly.type
_entity_poly.pdbx_seq_one_letter_code
_entity_poly.pdbx_strand_id
1 'polypeptide(L)'
;MLEPTNTNGISCVLAGAEGVLLVDVHFQSAVAEIIAEVEKLSDQDIKFVVNTHVHPDHICGNSLLSDYGVTIVAHDLVRLQILEELRIPCRAAPSFRCLLSPLKRFLLSARR
;
A
#
# COMPACT_ATOMS: atom_id res chain seq x y z
N MET A 1 -17.62 -4.03 -0.60
CA MET A 1 -16.77 -4.58 0.46
C MET A 1 -16.14 -5.83 -0.10
N LEU A 2 -14.81 -5.96 -0.07
CA LEU A 2 -14.09 -7.14 -0.56
C LEU A 2 -13.51 -7.90 0.62
N GLU A 3 -13.74 -9.21 0.64
CA GLU A 3 -13.23 -10.14 1.65
C GLU A 3 -12.46 -11.29 0.97
N PRO A 4 -11.24 -11.02 0.46
CA PRO A 4 -10.43 -12.07 -0.15
C PRO A 4 -9.98 -13.09 0.90
N THR A 5 -9.78 -14.32 0.44
CA THR A 5 -9.51 -15.46 1.33
C THR A 5 -8.20 -15.32 2.13
N ASN A 6 -8.20 -15.82 3.38
CA ASN A 6 -7.02 -15.82 4.28
C ASN A 6 -6.44 -14.42 4.56
N THR A 7 -7.30 -13.41 4.73
CA THR A 7 -6.90 -12.05 5.09
C THR A 7 -7.41 -11.69 6.48
N ASN A 8 -6.63 -10.92 7.24
CA ASN A 8 -6.95 -10.50 8.61
C ASN A 8 -7.66 -9.13 8.68
N GLY A 9 -8.19 -8.66 7.55
CA GLY A 9 -8.86 -7.36 7.45
C GLY A 9 -9.91 -7.35 6.35
N ILE A 10 -10.51 -6.18 6.13
CA ILE A 10 -11.50 -5.95 5.06
C ILE A 10 -11.00 -4.80 4.19
N SER A 11 -11.16 -4.91 2.87
CA SER A 11 -10.88 -3.83 1.92
C SER A 11 -12.18 -3.23 1.37
N CYS A 12 -12.19 -1.92 1.16
CA CYS A 12 -13.33 -1.22 0.54
C CYS A 12 -12.99 -0.78 -0.88
N VAL A 13 -14.01 -0.70 -1.73
CA VAL A 13 -13.91 -0.28 -3.13
C VAL A 13 -14.92 0.84 -3.36
N LEU A 14 -14.46 1.93 -3.94
CA LEU A 14 -15.29 2.99 -4.48
C LEU A 14 -15.01 3.10 -5.99
N ALA A 15 -15.98 2.69 -6.80
CA ALA A 15 -15.90 2.80 -8.25
C ALA A 15 -16.65 4.05 -8.72
N GLY A 16 -16.01 4.84 -9.60
CA GLY A 16 -16.63 5.99 -10.26
C GLY A 16 -16.16 6.10 -11.71
N ALA A 17 -16.73 7.04 -12.45
CA ALA A 17 -16.41 7.25 -13.86
C ALA A 17 -14.94 7.65 -14.10
N GLU A 18 -14.26 8.18 -13.09
CA GLU A 18 -12.87 8.62 -13.18
C GLU A 18 -11.87 7.53 -12.78
N GLY A 19 -12.30 6.40 -12.23
CA GLY A 19 -11.39 5.39 -11.69
C GLY A 19 -11.94 4.69 -10.45
N VAL A 20 -11.19 3.70 -10.00
CA VAL A 20 -11.45 2.97 -8.77
C VAL A 20 -10.50 3.44 -7.66
N LEU A 21 -11.07 3.70 -6.48
CA LEU A 21 -10.35 3.92 -5.24
C LEU A 21 -10.51 2.70 -4.32
N LEU A 22 -9.39 2.17 -3.86
CA LEU A 22 -9.32 1.12 -2.85
C LEU A 22 -8.99 1.71 -1.49
N VAL A 23 -9.55 1.13 -0.44
CA VAL A 23 -9.15 1.39 0.95
C VAL A 23 -8.55 0.11 1.49
N ASP A 24 -7.29 0.21 1.90
CA ASP A 24 -6.38 -0.87 2.26
C ASP A 24 -6.15 -1.91 1.17
N VAL A 25 -4.99 -2.55 1.27
CA VAL A 25 -4.59 -3.61 0.35
C VAL A 25 -4.02 -4.74 1.19
N HIS A 26 -4.65 -5.88 1.09
CA HIS A 26 -4.25 -7.09 1.80
C HIS A 26 -2.83 -7.56 1.46
N PHE A 27 -2.50 -8.78 1.88
CA PHE A 27 -1.26 -9.42 1.50
C PHE A 27 -1.10 -9.52 -0.02
N GLN A 28 0.16 -9.63 -0.46
CA GLN A 28 0.52 -9.71 -1.86
C GLN A 28 -0.22 -10.84 -2.62
N SER A 29 -0.49 -11.96 -1.95
CA SER A 29 -1.24 -13.10 -2.50
C SER A 29 -2.70 -12.78 -2.85
N ALA A 30 -3.31 -11.81 -2.15
CA ALA A 30 -4.70 -11.42 -2.36
C ALA A 30 -4.88 -10.39 -3.49
N VAL A 31 -3.81 -9.76 -3.96
CA VAL A 31 -3.89 -8.67 -4.96
C VAL A 31 -4.56 -9.14 -6.25
N ALA A 32 -4.25 -10.35 -6.73
CA ALA A 32 -4.88 -10.90 -7.94
C ALA A 32 -6.38 -11.11 -7.77
N GLU A 33 -6.82 -11.59 -6.60
CA GLU A 33 -8.24 -11.76 -6.27
C GLU A 33 -8.95 -10.40 -6.18
N ILE A 34 -8.32 -9.41 -5.54
CA ILE A 34 -8.86 -8.05 -5.43
C ILE A 34 -9.06 -7.43 -6.81
N ILE A 35 -8.07 -7.53 -7.70
CA ILE A 35 -8.17 -6.99 -9.07
C ILE A 35 -9.34 -7.66 -9.80
N ALA A 36 -9.44 -8.99 -9.75
CA ALA A 36 -10.52 -9.73 -10.40
C ALA A 36 -11.91 -9.36 -9.86
N GLU A 37 -12.05 -9.08 -8.55
CA GLU A 37 -13.31 -8.60 -7.99
C GLU A 37 -13.62 -7.15 -8.38
N VAL A 38 -12.61 -6.28 -8.47
CA VAL A 38 -12.78 -4.90 -8.94
C VAL A 38 -13.23 -4.85 -10.39
N GLU A 39 -12.66 -5.69 -11.25
CA GLU A 39 -13.03 -5.79 -12.68
C GLU A 39 -14.50 -6.20 -12.87
N LYS A 40 -15.11 -6.91 -11.92
CA LYS A 40 -16.55 -7.22 -11.95
C LYS A 40 -17.43 -6.02 -11.60
N LEU A 41 -16.88 -5.05 -10.87
CA LEU A 41 -17.60 -3.87 -10.38
C LEU A 41 -17.43 -2.66 -11.32
N SER A 42 -16.32 -2.57 -12.04
CA SER A 42 -16.01 -1.45 -12.91
C SER A 42 -15.01 -1.82 -14.00
N ASP A 43 -15.20 -1.27 -15.20
CA ASP A 43 -14.23 -1.32 -16.30
C ASP A 43 -13.13 -0.25 -16.18
N GLN A 44 -13.09 0.49 -15.07
CA GLN A 44 -12.13 1.57 -14.84
C GLN A 44 -10.89 1.09 -14.09
N ASP A 45 -9.75 1.71 -14.38
CA ASP A 45 -8.49 1.41 -13.71
C ASP A 45 -8.53 1.74 -12.21
N ILE A 46 -7.83 0.94 -11.41
CA ILE A 46 -7.51 1.26 -10.02
C ILE A 46 -6.50 2.41 -10.02
N LYS A 47 -6.91 3.59 -9.57
CA LYS A 47 -6.05 4.78 -9.57
C LYS A 47 -5.40 5.04 -8.23
N PHE A 48 -6.15 4.78 -7.16
CA PHE A 48 -5.75 5.13 -5.81
C PHE A 48 -5.94 3.98 -4.84
N VAL A 49 -5.01 3.87 -3.91
CA VAL A 49 -5.13 3.08 -2.68
C VAL A 49 -4.96 4.02 -1.50
N VAL A 50 -5.85 3.92 -0.52
CA VAL A 50 -5.74 4.65 0.75
C VAL A 50 -5.43 3.66 1.87
N ASN A 51 -4.25 3.77 2.47
CA ASN A 51 -3.89 2.96 3.64
C ASN A 51 -4.41 3.61 4.92
N THR A 52 -5.11 2.82 5.74
CA THR A 52 -5.66 3.25 7.02
C THR A 52 -4.61 3.23 8.13
N HIS A 53 -3.75 2.21 8.17
CA HIS A 53 -2.69 2.05 9.16
C HIS A 53 -1.59 1.10 8.68
N VAL A 54 -0.55 0.86 9.49
CA VAL A 54 0.70 0.19 9.07
C VAL A 54 0.69 -1.35 9.19
N HIS A 55 -0.41 -1.97 9.61
CA HIS A 55 -0.38 -3.43 9.77
C HIS A 55 -0.22 -4.15 8.43
N PRO A 56 0.58 -5.24 8.36
CA PRO A 56 0.92 -5.92 7.12
C PRO A 56 -0.27 -6.36 6.25
N ASP A 57 -1.37 -6.74 6.90
CA ASP A 57 -2.65 -7.15 6.29
C ASP A 57 -3.45 -6.01 5.64
N HIS A 58 -2.94 -4.78 5.71
CA HIS A 58 -3.51 -3.59 5.07
C HIS A 58 -2.56 -2.90 4.09
N ILE A 59 -1.27 -3.27 4.07
CA ILE A 59 -0.26 -2.56 3.26
C ILE A 59 0.67 -3.43 2.41
N CYS A 60 0.77 -4.75 2.67
CA CYS A 60 1.82 -5.53 2.02
C CYS A 60 1.61 -5.70 0.50
N GLY A 61 0.37 -5.62 -0.01
CA GLY A 61 0.11 -5.69 -1.45
C GLY A 61 0.39 -4.39 -2.22
N ASN A 62 0.67 -3.29 -1.52
CA ASN A 62 0.95 -1.98 -2.13
C ASN A 62 2.07 -2.02 -3.16
N SER A 63 3.10 -2.83 -2.91
CA SER A 63 4.21 -2.99 -3.83
C SER A 63 3.77 -3.46 -5.21
N LEU A 64 2.89 -4.46 -5.29
CA LEU A 64 2.42 -4.95 -6.59
C LEU A 64 1.56 -3.90 -7.27
N LEU A 65 0.66 -3.25 -6.54
CA LEU A 65 -0.19 -2.21 -7.12
C LEU A 65 0.61 -1.01 -7.61
N SER A 66 1.74 -0.67 -6.95
CA SER A 66 2.62 0.38 -7.46
C SER A 66 3.26 0.03 -8.81
N ASP A 67 3.50 -1.25 -9.09
CA ASP A 67 4.01 -1.71 -10.39
C ASP A 67 2.95 -1.55 -11.51
N TYR A 68 1.66 -1.57 -11.14
CA TYR A 68 0.53 -1.25 -12.03
C TYR A 68 0.27 0.26 -12.17
N GLY A 69 1.11 1.12 -11.59
CA GLY A 69 0.96 2.58 -11.66
C GLY A 69 -0.08 3.15 -10.70
N VAL A 70 -0.55 2.38 -9.72
CA VAL A 70 -1.51 2.83 -8.71
C VAL A 70 -0.84 3.81 -7.75
N THR A 71 -1.52 4.93 -7.45
CA THR A 71 -1.04 5.92 -6.47
C THR A 71 -1.43 5.51 -5.05
N ILE A 72 -0.43 5.33 -4.18
CA ILE A 72 -0.66 4.99 -2.77
C ILE A 72 -0.71 6.26 -1.94
N VAL A 73 -1.81 6.43 -1.21
CA VAL A 73 -2.09 7.56 -0.33
C VAL A 73 -2.17 7.05 1.11
N ALA A 74 -1.59 7.78 2.04
CA ALA A 74 -1.66 7.47 3.46
C ALA A 74 -1.50 8.75 4.28
N HIS A 75 -1.94 8.73 5.53
CA HIS A 75 -1.58 9.77 6.49
C HIS A 75 -0.05 9.82 6.67
N ASP A 76 0.52 11.00 6.93
CA ASP A 76 1.97 11.17 7.04
C ASP A 76 2.61 10.27 8.10
N LEU A 77 1.93 10.09 9.24
CA LEU A 77 2.39 9.18 10.29
C LEU A 77 2.47 7.73 9.80
N VAL A 78 1.45 7.24 9.08
CA VAL A 78 1.45 5.89 8.52
C VAL A 78 2.58 5.75 7.51
N ARG A 79 2.80 6.74 6.65
CA ARG A 79 3.92 6.74 5.70
C ARG A 79 5.28 6.70 6.41
N LEU A 80 5.46 7.45 7.50
CA LEU A 80 6.68 7.41 8.30
C LEU A 80 6.89 6.04 8.96
N GLN A 81 5.84 5.46 9.53
CA GLN A 81 5.88 4.12 10.12
C GLN A 81 6.19 3.04 9.08
N ILE A 82 5.60 3.10 7.88
CA ILE A 82 5.94 2.18 6.78
C ILE A 82 7.44 2.27 6.44
N LEU A 83 8.02 3.46 6.48
CA LEU A 83 9.44 3.69 6.18
C LEU A 83 10.39 3.32 7.33
N GLU A 84 9.91 3.29 8.58
CA GLU A 84 10.73 3.15 9.79
C GLU A 84 10.53 1.80 10.52
N GLU A 85 9.30 1.30 10.59
CA GLU A 85 8.88 0.11 11.37
C GLU A 85 8.83 -1.20 10.59
N LEU A 86 8.75 -1.19 9.25
CA LEU A 86 8.72 -2.45 8.48
C LEU A 86 10.10 -3.13 8.41
N ARG A 87 10.43 -3.87 9.47
CA ARG A 87 11.39 -4.98 9.46
C ARG A 87 10.79 -6.25 8.86
N ILE A 88 9.48 -6.29 8.65
CA ILE A 88 8.78 -7.36 7.93
C ILE A 88 8.92 -7.06 6.44
N PRO A 89 9.51 -7.97 5.63
CA PRO A 89 9.60 -7.76 4.20
C PRO A 89 8.20 -7.85 3.57
N CYS A 90 7.47 -6.73 3.55
CA CYS A 90 6.40 -6.50 2.56
C CYS A 90 7.01 -6.19 1.16
N ARG A 91 8.34 -6.25 1.01
CA ARG A 91 9.04 -5.90 -0.22
C ARG A 91 9.05 -7.06 -1.22
N ALA A 92 8.20 -6.88 -2.21
CA ALA A 92 8.62 -6.85 -3.60
C ALA A 92 8.85 -5.38 -4.11
N ALA A 93 9.10 -4.38 -3.24
CA ALA A 93 9.07 -2.97 -3.66
C ALA A 93 10.21 -2.62 -4.63
N PRO A 94 9.92 -2.12 -5.86
CA PRO A 94 10.92 -1.38 -6.60
C PRO A 94 11.11 -0.02 -5.91
N SER A 95 12.37 0.31 -5.69
CA SER A 95 12.90 1.63 -5.36
C SER A 95 11.89 2.77 -5.15
N PHE A 96 11.56 3.04 -3.88
CA PHE A 96 11.46 4.44 -3.48
C PHE A 96 12.84 5.05 -3.70
N ARG A 97 13.05 5.72 -4.84
CA ARG A 97 14.07 6.76 -4.94
C ARG A 97 13.56 7.96 -4.16
N CYS A 98 13.43 7.76 -2.85
CA CYS A 98 13.31 8.85 -1.91
C CYS A 98 14.66 9.58 -2.00
N LEU A 99 14.63 10.79 -2.56
CA LEU A 99 15.67 11.80 -2.38
C LEU A 99 15.78 12.14 -0.89
N LEU A 100 16.27 11.19 -0.08
CA LEU A 100 16.83 11.50 1.21
C LEU A 100 18.17 12.16 0.92
N SER A 101 18.11 13.48 0.92
CA SER A 101 19.25 14.37 1.12
C SER A 101 20.17 13.84 2.24
N PRO A 102 21.46 14.18 2.24
CA PRO A 102 22.51 13.60 3.10
C PRO A 102 22.33 13.79 4.63
N LEU A 103 21.19 14.30 5.11
CA LEU A 103 20.95 14.69 6.50
C LEU A 103 20.70 13.54 7.47
N LYS A 104 20.48 12.29 7.04
CA LYS A 104 20.36 11.15 7.98
C LYS A 104 21.70 10.60 8.50
N ARG A 105 22.86 11.15 8.09
CA ARG A 105 24.17 10.70 8.63
C ARG A 105 24.55 11.32 9.98
N PHE A 106 23.83 12.31 10.48
CA PHE A 106 24.25 13.07 11.66
C PHE A 106 23.60 12.63 12.99
N LEU A 107 22.43 11.97 12.96
CA LEU A 107 21.65 11.70 14.18
C LEU A 107 21.88 10.32 14.82
N LEU A 108 22.67 9.43 14.20
CA LEU A 108 23.04 8.14 14.82
C LEU A 108 24.38 8.14 15.59
N SER A 109 25.07 9.29 15.67
CA SER A 109 26.35 9.41 16.40
C SER A 109 26.20 9.89 17.86
N ALA A 110 24.99 10.29 18.30
CA ALA A 110 24.79 10.98 19.58
C ALA A 110 23.95 10.19 20.60
N ARG A 111 24.05 8.85 20.58
CA ARG A 111 23.65 8.01 21.71
C ARG A 111 24.85 7.20 22.20
N ARG A 112 25.69 7.86 23.00
CA ARG A 112 26.41 7.26 24.11
C ARG A 112 26.00 8.03 25.36
#